data_AF-A0A367GMN8-F1
#
_entry.id   AF-A0A367GMN8-F1
#
_cell.length_a   1.000
_cell.length_b   1.000
_cell.length_c   1.000
_cell.angle_alpha   90.00
_cell.angle_beta   90.00
_cell.angle_gamma   90.00
#
_symmetry.space_group_name_H-M   'P 1'
#
loop_
_entity.id
_entity.type
_entity.pdbx_description
1 polymer ?
#
loop_
_entity_poly.entity_id
_entity_poly.type
_entity_poly.pdbx_seq_one_letter_code
_entity_poly.pdbx_strand_id
1 'polypeptide(L)'
;MKKFVTCLSFLALSLITGYAQVPGSPVDVEKYTFRISLTDQNNVIEGAATVTVNVLKDTEHVQLDLVKKDATGKGMLVTSVTEKGKPLRFEHQGDALKIFARAKANTKHSYVIKYSGIPADGLIISTNDHGERTFFGDNWLRRAHNWLPCVDDVADKAAVEFVVKAPSKYRVIANGVKNGEFKKGSYRVTAWKETVPIPTKLMVIGVARFAVKNHGTITGIPIYSYVFPQDTSAGFKSYAYAKEVLPFLINKLGPYAYKKLANVQSKTKWGGMENASAIFYYENSVDDKEIEALVAHEIAHQWFGDAATEKTYRDVWLSEGFATFLTHYYHEHKYGTDSLNQRLMADKKKIFGFEKERRTPIVDSLHAKDYTDILNANSYQKAAWVLHMLRRKLGDTVFWQGVRAYYAQYKNSNAGTADFIAVMEKSSGQNLQQFFTQWLHTPGHPVLKVTFDTTTESGKLLIKITQQQDFLYDMPLEYIVNHEKHTITIKERSSTIKVPLPVTEIGFDPDVNSLAEIVMENPDYSIKE
;
A
#
# COMPACT_ATOMS: atom_id res chain seq x y z
N MET A 1 -5.09 6.38 63.20
CA MET A 1 -4.25 5.68 62.19
C MET A 1 -5.04 4.55 61.56
N LYS A 2 -5.47 4.69 60.30
CA LYS A 2 -5.74 3.60 59.35
C LYS A 2 -6.04 4.26 57.99
N LYS A 3 -5.04 4.23 57.09
CA LYS A 3 -5.16 4.68 55.70
C LYS A 3 -5.89 3.59 54.93
N PHE A 4 -7.01 3.95 54.28
CA PHE A 4 -7.60 3.12 53.23
C PHE A 4 -6.82 3.38 51.94
N VAL A 5 -6.15 2.35 51.44
CA VAL A 5 -5.55 2.33 50.10
C VAL A 5 -6.57 1.67 49.19
N THR A 6 -7.19 2.46 48.32
CA THR A 6 -8.09 1.96 47.27
C THR A 6 -7.23 1.38 46.15
N CYS A 7 -7.24 0.05 46.02
CA CYS A 7 -6.54 -0.66 44.97
C CYS A 7 -7.36 -0.54 43.68
N LEU A 8 -6.94 0.32 42.73
CA LEU A 8 -7.47 0.30 41.36
C LEU A 8 -6.95 -0.94 40.65
N SER A 9 -7.84 -1.91 40.45
CA SER A 9 -7.63 -3.03 39.54
C SER A 9 -7.64 -2.50 38.10
N PHE A 10 -6.45 -2.37 37.50
CA PHE A 10 -6.31 -2.27 36.05
C PHE A 10 -6.79 -3.59 35.43
N LEU A 11 -7.99 -3.59 34.86
CA LEU A 11 -8.41 -4.64 33.95
C LEU A 11 -7.51 -4.54 32.71
N ALA A 12 -6.50 -5.39 32.62
CA ALA A 12 -5.77 -5.61 31.37
C ALA A 12 -6.76 -6.23 30.37
N LEU A 13 -7.42 -5.39 29.57
CA LEU A 13 -8.05 -5.88 28.34
C LEU A 13 -6.92 -6.50 27.52
N SER A 14 -7.01 -7.82 27.32
CA SER A 14 -6.20 -8.52 26.33
C SER A 14 -6.40 -7.81 25.00
N LEU A 15 -5.39 -7.05 24.58
CA LEU A 15 -5.23 -6.66 23.19
C LEU A 15 -5.31 -7.96 22.40
N ILE A 16 -6.38 -8.15 21.64
CA ILE A 16 -6.41 -9.15 20.59
C ILE A 16 -5.31 -8.68 19.63
N THR A 17 -4.10 -9.18 19.82
CA THR A 17 -3.03 -9.04 18.85
C THR A 17 -3.59 -9.64 17.57
N GLY A 18 -3.85 -8.80 16.57
CA GLY A 18 -4.21 -9.28 15.24
C GLY A 18 -3.07 -10.18 14.79
N TYR A 19 -3.30 -11.49 14.80
CA TYR A 19 -2.31 -12.42 14.28
C TYR A 19 -2.15 -12.14 12.81
N ALA A 20 -0.90 -11.97 12.37
CA ALA A 20 -0.55 -11.77 10.97
C ALA A 20 -0.48 -13.12 10.24
N GLN A 21 -1.61 -13.82 10.26
CA GLN A 21 -1.80 -15.15 9.68
C GLN A 21 -3.14 -15.20 8.94
N VAL A 22 -3.24 -16.08 7.96
CA VAL A 22 -4.50 -16.31 7.24
C VAL A 22 -5.62 -16.74 8.22
N PRO A 23 -6.76 -16.04 8.26
CA PRO A 23 -7.87 -16.40 9.14
C PRO A 23 -8.30 -17.85 8.96
N GLY A 24 -8.24 -18.62 10.05
CA GLY A 24 -8.69 -20.02 10.07
C GLY A 24 -7.67 -21.05 9.56
N SER A 25 -6.52 -20.62 9.03
CA SER A 25 -5.45 -21.50 8.57
C SER A 25 -5.01 -22.50 9.64
N PRO A 26 -4.66 -23.76 9.27
CA PRO A 26 -4.12 -24.73 10.21
C PRO A 26 -2.65 -24.44 10.57
N VAL A 27 -1.97 -23.57 9.84
CA VAL A 27 -0.56 -23.21 10.04
C VAL A 27 -0.33 -21.70 9.94
N ASP A 28 0.67 -21.22 10.66
CA ASP A 28 1.23 -19.86 10.59
C ASP A 28 2.70 -19.96 10.16
N VAL A 29 3.11 -19.22 9.13
CA VAL A 29 4.50 -19.27 8.67
C VAL A 29 5.34 -18.22 9.39
N GLU A 30 6.30 -18.67 10.20
CA GLU A 30 7.14 -17.75 10.95
C GLU A 30 8.35 -17.25 10.14
N LYS A 31 8.92 -18.13 9.31
CA LYS A 31 10.15 -17.84 8.57
C LYS A 31 10.25 -18.60 7.26
N TYR A 32 10.61 -17.87 6.21
CA TYR A 32 11.14 -18.40 4.96
C TYR A 32 12.67 -18.27 4.88
N THR A 33 13.33 -19.26 4.28
CA THR A 33 14.70 -19.12 3.79
C THR A 33 14.76 -19.67 2.37
N PHE A 34 14.93 -18.79 1.38
CA PHE A 34 14.98 -19.14 -0.03
C PHE A 34 16.42 -19.13 -0.52
N ARG A 35 16.93 -20.30 -0.90
CA ARG A 35 18.21 -20.42 -1.60
C ARG A 35 17.95 -20.54 -3.08
N ILE A 36 18.33 -19.54 -3.87
CA ILE A 36 18.01 -19.44 -5.30
C ILE A 36 19.31 -19.37 -6.09
N SER A 37 19.44 -20.23 -7.11
CA SER A 37 20.52 -20.16 -8.09
C SER A 37 19.98 -19.70 -9.44
N LEU A 38 20.63 -18.67 -10.00
CA LEU A 38 20.29 -18.04 -11.27
C LEU A 38 21.42 -18.24 -12.28
N THR A 39 21.07 -18.18 -13.56
CA THR A 39 22.02 -18.37 -14.66
C THR A 39 21.73 -17.50 -15.89
N ASP A 40 22.77 -17.24 -16.68
CA ASP A 40 22.69 -16.58 -17.98
C ASP A 40 22.26 -17.53 -19.11
N GLN A 41 22.40 -18.86 -18.92
CA GLN A 41 22.21 -19.82 -20.02
C GLN A 41 20.74 -20.03 -20.39
N ASN A 42 19.82 -19.92 -19.43
CA ASN A 42 18.40 -20.16 -19.62
C ASN A 42 17.58 -19.51 -18.48
N ASN A 43 16.25 -19.64 -18.55
CA ASN A 43 15.33 -19.10 -17.54
C ASN A 43 15.04 -20.08 -16.39
N VAL A 44 15.76 -21.20 -16.29
CA VAL A 44 15.56 -22.17 -15.20
C VAL A 44 16.22 -21.63 -13.93
N ILE A 45 15.47 -21.62 -12.83
CA ILE A 45 15.99 -21.40 -11.49
C ILE A 45 16.11 -22.72 -10.74
N GLU A 46 17.11 -22.82 -9.87
CA GLU A 46 17.21 -23.90 -8.88
C GLU A 46 16.95 -23.33 -7.49
N GLY A 47 15.98 -23.91 -6.78
CA GLY A 47 15.52 -23.46 -5.49
C GLY A 47 15.67 -24.50 -4.39
N ALA A 48 16.05 -24.05 -3.20
CA ALA A 48 15.85 -24.78 -1.96
C ALA A 48 15.21 -23.85 -0.93
N ALA A 49 13.94 -24.06 -0.64
CA ALA A 49 13.20 -23.31 0.37
C ALA A 49 13.25 -24.05 1.71
N THR A 50 13.45 -23.32 2.80
CA THR A 50 13.19 -23.78 4.16
C THR A 50 12.00 -22.99 4.70
N VAL A 51 10.90 -23.66 4.99
CA VAL A 51 9.66 -23.05 5.49
C VAL A 51 9.46 -23.50 6.93
N THR A 52 9.52 -22.55 7.87
CA THR A 52 9.31 -22.81 9.29
C THR A 52 7.90 -22.40 9.66
N VAL A 53 7.10 -23.36 10.12
CA VAL A 53 5.69 -23.15 10.45
C VAL A 53 5.41 -23.47 11.90
N ASN A 54 4.49 -22.71 12.49
CA ASN A 54 3.80 -23.06 13.71
C ASN A 54 2.45 -23.70 13.36
N VAL A 55 2.19 -24.90 13.87
CA VAL A 55 0.94 -25.62 13.60
C VAL A 55 -0.11 -25.17 14.61
N LEU A 56 -1.20 -24.60 14.13
CA LEU A 56 -2.25 -24.01 14.98
C LEU A 56 -3.34 -25.01 15.35
N LYS A 57 -3.55 -26.01 14.48
CA LYS A 57 -4.54 -27.08 14.64
C LYS A 57 -3.91 -28.41 14.25
N ASP A 58 -4.30 -29.49 14.92
CA ASP A 58 -3.92 -30.84 14.51
C ASP A 58 -4.16 -31.03 13.00
N THR A 59 -3.14 -31.46 12.27
CA THR A 59 -3.21 -31.61 10.82
C THR A 59 -2.46 -32.85 10.35
N GLU A 60 -2.96 -33.46 9.27
CA GLU A 60 -2.32 -34.59 8.59
C GLU A 60 -1.32 -34.15 7.51
N HIS A 61 -1.46 -32.91 7.03
CA HIS A 61 -0.59 -32.33 6.01
C HIS A 61 -0.47 -30.82 6.15
N VAL A 62 0.63 -30.28 5.65
CA VAL A 62 0.82 -28.84 5.46
C VAL A 62 0.74 -28.55 3.97
N GLN A 63 -0.03 -27.55 3.57
CA GLN A 63 -0.12 -27.11 2.18
C GLN A 63 0.66 -25.80 2.00
N LEU A 64 1.45 -25.76 0.92
CA LEU A 64 2.04 -24.54 0.39
C LEU A 64 1.52 -24.33 -1.03
N ASP A 65 1.40 -23.08 -1.44
CA ASP A 65 1.18 -22.67 -2.82
C ASP A 65 2.52 -22.72 -3.58
N LEU A 66 2.53 -23.44 -4.70
CA LEU A 66 3.61 -23.48 -5.67
C LEU A 66 3.05 -23.96 -7.02
N VAL A 67 3.17 -23.17 -8.09
CA VAL A 67 2.75 -23.59 -9.43
C VAL A 67 3.57 -24.78 -9.90
N LYS A 68 2.91 -25.91 -10.20
CA LYS A 68 3.53 -27.09 -10.77
C LYS A 68 3.99 -26.85 -12.20
N LYS A 69 5.12 -27.44 -12.55
CA LYS A 69 5.59 -27.46 -13.94
C LYS A 69 4.53 -28.06 -14.88
N ASP A 70 4.14 -27.30 -15.89
CA ASP A 70 3.13 -27.66 -16.88
C ASP A 70 3.73 -28.11 -18.23
N ALA A 71 2.87 -28.39 -19.21
CA ALA A 71 3.27 -28.82 -20.55
C ALA A 71 3.98 -27.72 -21.37
N THR A 72 3.83 -26.44 -21.02
CA THR A 72 4.57 -25.32 -21.64
C THR A 72 6.01 -25.23 -21.12
N GLY A 73 6.33 -25.97 -20.06
CA GLY A 73 7.63 -25.98 -19.42
C GLY A 73 7.80 -24.92 -18.32
N LYS A 74 6.78 -24.10 -18.07
CA LYS A 74 6.70 -23.14 -16.96
C LYS A 74 6.19 -23.80 -15.68
N GLY A 75 6.50 -23.19 -14.54
CA GLY A 75 6.22 -23.71 -13.21
C GLY A 75 7.39 -24.52 -12.63
N MET A 76 7.22 -24.98 -11.40
CA MET A 76 8.27 -25.60 -10.59
C MET A 76 8.08 -27.11 -10.48
N LEU A 77 9.17 -27.85 -10.62
CA LEU A 77 9.26 -29.27 -10.32
C LEU A 77 9.87 -29.45 -8.94
N VAL A 78 9.08 -29.95 -7.99
CA VAL A 78 9.57 -30.34 -6.66
C VAL A 78 10.23 -31.72 -6.75
N THR A 79 11.49 -31.81 -6.32
CA THR A 79 12.29 -33.05 -6.38
C THR A 79 12.43 -33.74 -5.03
N SER A 80 12.34 -32.99 -3.93
CA SER A 80 12.34 -33.56 -2.59
C SER A 80 11.74 -32.61 -1.57
N VAL A 81 11.09 -33.19 -0.57
CA VAL A 81 10.69 -32.51 0.67
C VAL A 81 11.28 -33.31 1.83
N THR A 82 11.92 -32.62 2.77
CA THR A 82 12.52 -33.24 3.95
C THR A 82 12.22 -32.44 5.21
N GLU A 83 12.20 -33.11 6.35
CA GLU A 83 12.22 -32.49 7.68
C GLU A 83 13.34 -33.16 8.49
N LYS A 84 14.22 -32.36 9.11
CA LYS A 84 15.39 -32.88 9.88
C LYS A 84 16.22 -33.90 9.08
N GLY A 85 16.34 -33.69 7.76
CA GLY A 85 17.05 -34.56 6.83
C GLY A 85 16.32 -35.85 6.44
N LYS A 86 15.15 -36.14 7.02
CA LYS A 86 14.33 -37.31 6.66
C LYS A 86 13.38 -36.96 5.51
N PRO A 87 13.30 -37.79 4.45
CA PRO A 87 12.33 -37.59 3.37
C PRO A 87 10.89 -37.65 3.87
N LEU A 88 10.06 -36.75 3.34
CA LEU A 88 8.62 -36.75 3.55
C LEU A 88 7.91 -37.04 2.23
N ARG A 89 6.75 -37.72 2.31
CA ARG A 89 5.86 -37.86 1.17
C ARG A 89 5.26 -36.49 0.87
N PHE A 90 5.17 -36.14 -0.41
CA PHE A 90 4.48 -34.94 -0.86
C PHE A 90 3.68 -35.22 -2.13
N GLU A 91 2.75 -34.34 -2.41
CA GLU A 91 1.95 -34.32 -3.63
C GLU A 91 1.94 -32.91 -4.19
N HIS A 92 2.16 -32.78 -5.50
CA HIS A 92 2.17 -31.50 -6.20
C HIS A 92 1.20 -31.55 -7.38
N GLN A 93 0.09 -30.82 -7.25
CA GLN A 93 -0.99 -30.75 -8.24
C GLN A 93 -1.46 -29.31 -8.40
N GLY A 94 -1.60 -28.85 -9.64
CA GLY A 94 -1.97 -27.45 -9.91
C GLY A 94 -0.98 -26.48 -9.28
N ASP A 95 -1.48 -25.59 -8.43
CA ASP A 95 -0.72 -24.65 -7.61
C ASP A 95 -0.52 -25.12 -6.16
N ALA A 96 -0.91 -26.35 -5.80
CA ALA A 96 -0.86 -26.84 -4.43
C ALA A 96 0.25 -27.89 -4.23
N LEU A 97 1.14 -27.63 -3.27
CA LEU A 97 2.14 -28.55 -2.74
C LEU A 97 1.71 -29.03 -1.35
N LYS A 98 1.22 -30.27 -1.26
CA LYS A 98 0.82 -30.92 -0.01
C LYS A 98 1.98 -31.74 0.55
N ILE A 99 2.39 -31.45 1.77
CA ILE A 99 3.45 -32.14 2.51
C ILE A 99 2.79 -33.01 3.58
N PHE A 100 2.88 -34.33 3.44
CA PHE A 100 2.26 -35.29 4.37
C PHE A 100 3.16 -35.45 5.60
N ALA A 101 2.88 -34.65 6.62
CA ALA A 101 3.55 -34.66 7.91
C ALA A 101 2.51 -34.42 9.00
N ARG A 102 2.09 -35.50 9.68
CA ARG A 102 1.17 -35.41 10.81
C ARG A 102 1.81 -34.56 11.91
N ALA A 103 1.15 -33.49 12.29
CA ALA A 103 1.60 -32.54 13.30
C ALA A 103 0.47 -32.18 14.26
N LYS A 104 0.85 -31.91 15.52
CA LYS A 104 -0.09 -31.54 16.58
C LYS A 104 -0.17 -30.02 16.69
N ALA A 105 -1.28 -29.51 17.20
CA ALA A 105 -1.39 -28.09 17.52
C ALA A 105 -0.26 -27.66 18.47
N ASN A 106 0.22 -26.44 18.29
CA ASN A 106 1.31 -25.79 19.02
C ASN A 106 2.68 -26.47 18.85
N THR A 107 2.92 -27.15 17.73
CA THR A 107 4.26 -27.67 17.37
C THR A 107 4.88 -26.89 16.23
N LYS A 108 6.21 -26.74 16.28
CA LYS A 108 7.01 -26.06 15.26
C LYS A 108 7.68 -27.06 14.34
N HIS A 109 7.55 -26.84 13.04
CA HIS A 109 8.10 -27.70 11.99
C HIS A 109 8.91 -26.89 10.99
N SER A 110 9.90 -27.54 10.36
CA SER A 110 10.73 -26.90 9.34
C SER A 110 10.92 -27.83 8.15
N TYR A 111 10.31 -27.48 7.04
CA TYR A 111 10.33 -28.26 5.81
C TYR A 111 11.36 -27.68 4.85
N VAL A 112 12.22 -28.55 4.30
CA VAL A 112 13.15 -28.19 3.23
C VAL A 112 12.65 -28.76 1.92
N ILE A 113 12.28 -27.87 0.99
CA ILE A 113 11.74 -28.18 -0.33
C ILE A 113 12.81 -27.86 -1.38
N LYS A 114 13.26 -28.86 -2.14
CA LYS A 114 14.12 -28.65 -3.31
C LYS A 114 13.28 -28.68 -4.58
N TYR A 115 13.47 -27.68 -5.42
CA TYR A 115 12.69 -27.51 -6.63
C TYR A 115 13.50 -26.83 -7.74
N SER A 116 13.06 -26.96 -8.99
CA SER A 116 13.63 -26.23 -10.11
C SER A 116 12.61 -26.04 -11.23
N GLY A 117 12.79 -25.03 -12.06
CA GLY A 117 11.86 -24.76 -13.15
C GLY A 117 11.99 -23.35 -13.69
N ILE A 118 11.15 -23.03 -14.68
CA ILE A 118 11.02 -21.66 -15.21
C ILE A 118 9.85 -21.03 -14.46
N PRO A 119 10.03 -19.90 -13.75
CA PRO A 119 8.91 -19.17 -13.12
C PRO A 119 7.73 -19.01 -14.07
N ALA A 120 6.54 -19.40 -13.63
CA ALA A 120 5.33 -19.21 -14.44
C ALA A 120 4.98 -17.72 -14.57
N ASP A 121 5.22 -16.98 -13.48
CA ASP A 121 5.10 -15.54 -13.30
C ASP A 121 5.91 -15.11 -12.05
N GLY A 122 5.78 -13.87 -11.57
CA GLY A 122 6.27 -13.39 -10.28
C GLY A 122 7.78 -13.09 -10.21
N LEU A 123 8.61 -13.80 -10.98
CA LEU A 123 10.01 -13.46 -11.22
C LEU A 123 10.19 -13.07 -12.69
N ILE A 124 10.35 -11.78 -12.95
CA ILE A 124 10.57 -11.24 -14.28
C ILE A 124 12.01 -11.52 -14.70
N ILE A 125 12.19 -12.46 -15.62
CA ILE A 125 13.47 -12.80 -16.22
C ILE A 125 13.49 -12.25 -17.65
N SER A 126 14.15 -11.11 -17.85
CA SER A 126 14.11 -10.38 -19.10
C SER A 126 15.41 -9.61 -19.36
N THR A 127 15.43 -8.83 -20.42
CA THR A 127 16.53 -7.93 -20.78
C THR A 127 16.10 -6.50 -20.48
N ASN A 128 16.99 -5.68 -19.90
CA ASN A 128 16.74 -4.25 -19.75
C ASN A 128 16.92 -3.50 -21.08
N ASP A 129 16.58 -2.20 -21.08
CA ASP A 129 16.67 -1.33 -22.26
C ASP A 129 18.10 -1.14 -22.78
N HIS A 130 19.11 -1.58 -22.01
CA HIS A 130 20.51 -1.60 -22.38
C HIS A 130 21.00 -2.95 -22.94
N GLY A 131 20.08 -3.89 -23.20
CA GLY A 131 20.43 -5.20 -23.75
C GLY A 131 21.02 -6.18 -22.72
N GLU A 132 20.94 -5.88 -21.41
CA GLU A 132 21.51 -6.71 -20.35
C GLU A 132 20.43 -7.54 -19.63
N ARG A 133 20.72 -8.84 -19.44
CA ARG A 133 19.82 -9.77 -18.73
C ARG A 133 19.67 -9.41 -17.25
N THR A 134 18.45 -9.49 -16.73
CA THR A 134 18.05 -9.14 -15.37
C THR A 134 17.03 -10.13 -14.78
N PHE A 135 16.87 -10.07 -13.45
CA PHE A 135 15.89 -10.86 -12.70
C PHE A 135 15.27 -9.98 -11.61
N PHE A 136 13.96 -9.79 -11.64
CA PHE A 136 13.25 -8.95 -10.66
C PHE A 136 12.00 -9.65 -10.13
N GLY A 137 11.94 -9.81 -8.81
CA GLY A 137 10.71 -10.22 -8.13
C GLY A 137 9.64 -9.15 -8.25
N ASP A 138 8.43 -9.58 -8.56
CA ASP A 138 7.22 -8.78 -8.71
C ASP A 138 6.05 -9.68 -8.29
N ASN A 139 5.94 -9.88 -6.97
CA ASN A 139 5.03 -10.87 -6.39
C ASN A 139 3.61 -10.35 -6.20
N TRP A 140 3.39 -9.07 -6.50
CA TRP A 140 2.12 -8.44 -6.26
C TRP A 140 1.06 -8.84 -7.30
N LEU A 141 -0.15 -9.23 -6.92
CA LEU A 141 -0.65 -9.38 -5.55
C LEU A 141 -0.33 -10.72 -4.88
N ARG A 142 -0.44 -11.78 -5.67
CA ARG A 142 -0.36 -13.18 -5.27
C ARG A 142 0.37 -13.92 -6.38
N ARG A 143 1.63 -13.56 -6.59
CA ARG A 143 2.48 -14.12 -7.65
C ARG A 143 3.73 -14.80 -7.08
N ALA A 144 3.95 -14.77 -5.76
CA ALA A 144 5.11 -15.41 -5.14
C ALA A 144 5.12 -16.92 -5.38
N HIS A 145 3.94 -17.57 -5.30
CA HIS A 145 3.79 -19.00 -5.51
C HIS A 145 4.19 -19.49 -6.93
N ASN A 146 4.40 -18.58 -7.88
CA ASN A 146 4.89 -18.96 -9.21
C ASN A 146 6.37 -19.35 -9.22
N TRP A 147 7.11 -19.03 -8.16
CA TRP A 147 8.55 -19.34 -8.07
C TRP A 147 9.07 -19.60 -6.65
N LEU A 148 8.28 -19.35 -5.61
CA LEU A 148 8.60 -19.61 -4.21
C LEU A 148 7.50 -20.50 -3.60
N PRO A 149 7.82 -21.63 -2.95
CA PRO A 149 6.81 -22.35 -2.17
C PRO A 149 6.46 -21.55 -0.90
N CYS A 150 5.21 -21.09 -0.79
CA CYS A 150 4.77 -20.21 0.30
C CYS A 150 3.27 -20.38 0.63
N VAL A 151 2.80 -19.76 1.70
CA VAL A 151 1.36 -19.46 1.87
C VAL A 151 1.14 -18.08 1.23
N ASP A 152 0.59 -18.03 0.02
CA ASP A 152 0.55 -16.79 -0.77
C ASP A 152 -0.76 -16.03 -0.49
N ASP A 153 -0.82 -15.40 0.67
CA ASP A 153 -1.96 -14.61 1.14
C ASP A 153 -1.48 -13.32 1.82
N VAL A 154 -2.22 -12.23 1.64
CA VAL A 154 -1.86 -10.90 2.19
C VAL A 154 -1.87 -10.87 3.72
N ALA A 155 -2.65 -11.75 4.35
CA ALA A 155 -2.74 -11.84 5.80
C ALA A 155 -1.57 -12.59 6.44
N ASP A 156 -0.87 -13.48 5.72
CA ASP A 156 0.27 -14.25 6.26
C ASP A 156 1.56 -13.45 6.17
N LYS A 157 2.18 -13.14 7.31
CA LYS A 157 3.44 -12.39 7.36
C LYS A 157 4.53 -13.22 8.02
N ALA A 158 5.68 -13.31 7.38
CA ALA A 158 6.82 -14.08 7.87
C ALA A 158 8.12 -13.31 7.75
N ALA A 159 9.10 -13.62 8.59
CA ALA A 159 10.48 -13.19 8.35
C ALA A 159 11.03 -13.90 7.10
N VAL A 160 11.92 -13.24 6.34
CA VAL A 160 12.47 -13.83 5.11
C VAL A 160 13.99 -13.69 5.05
N GLU A 161 14.64 -14.76 4.59
CA GLU A 161 16.06 -14.77 4.25
C GLU A 161 16.25 -15.25 2.81
N PHE A 162 16.90 -14.44 1.99
CA PHE A 162 17.28 -14.81 0.63
C PHE A 162 18.78 -15.11 0.57
N VAL A 163 19.14 -16.27 0.06
CA VAL A 163 20.52 -16.63 -0.29
C VAL A 163 20.59 -16.85 -1.80
N VAL A 164 21.13 -15.87 -2.52
CA VAL A 164 21.10 -15.83 -3.98
C VAL A 164 22.48 -16.12 -4.55
N LYS A 165 22.59 -17.15 -5.38
CA LYS A 165 23.76 -17.45 -6.20
C LYS A 165 23.51 -16.96 -7.63
N ALA A 166 24.28 -15.98 -8.08
CA ALA A 166 24.19 -15.42 -9.44
C ALA A 166 25.58 -15.24 -10.08
N PRO A 167 25.69 -15.16 -11.42
CA PRO A 167 26.94 -14.81 -12.09
C PRO A 167 27.62 -13.59 -11.48
N SER A 168 28.95 -13.62 -11.30
CA SER A 168 29.70 -12.64 -10.49
C SER A 168 29.65 -11.20 -10.99
N LYS A 169 29.27 -10.99 -12.26
CA LYS A 169 29.04 -9.68 -12.89
C LYS A 169 27.84 -8.94 -12.28
N TYR A 170 26.89 -9.68 -11.71
CA TYR A 170 25.69 -9.13 -11.11
C TYR A 170 25.89 -8.65 -9.68
N ARG A 171 25.02 -7.71 -9.29
CA ARG A 171 24.74 -7.33 -7.91
C ARG A 171 23.33 -7.82 -7.58
N VAL A 172 23.16 -8.26 -6.34
CA VAL A 172 21.87 -8.71 -5.80
C VAL A 172 21.41 -7.68 -4.77
N ILE A 173 20.14 -7.33 -4.81
CA ILE A 173 19.40 -6.63 -3.75
C ILE A 173 18.21 -7.49 -3.35
N ALA A 174 17.84 -7.49 -2.07
CA ALA A 174 16.63 -8.16 -1.58
C ALA A 174 16.08 -7.39 -0.35
N ASN A 175 15.00 -7.87 0.24
CA ASN A 175 14.47 -7.33 1.50
C ASN A 175 15.50 -7.47 2.65
N GLY A 176 15.46 -6.54 3.59
CA GLY A 176 16.26 -6.57 4.81
C GLY A 176 17.76 -6.36 4.60
N VAL A 177 18.59 -6.66 5.60
CA VAL A 177 20.02 -6.30 5.57
C VAL A 177 20.86 -7.38 4.88
N LYS A 178 21.89 -6.97 4.12
CA LYS A 178 22.90 -7.90 3.61
C LYS A 178 23.70 -8.45 4.79
N ASN A 179 23.66 -9.76 5.01
CA ASN A 179 24.32 -10.41 6.15
C ASN A 179 25.48 -11.34 5.73
N GLY A 180 25.76 -11.48 4.43
CA GLY A 180 26.91 -12.23 3.95
C GLY A 180 27.10 -12.15 2.44
N GLU A 181 28.35 -12.33 2.00
CA GLU A 181 28.70 -12.42 0.58
C GLU A 181 30.01 -13.18 0.41
N PHE A 182 30.06 -14.10 -0.56
CA PHE A 182 31.30 -14.78 -0.95
C PHE A 182 31.29 -15.16 -2.44
N LYS A 183 32.48 -15.33 -3.02
CA LYS A 183 32.64 -15.84 -4.40
C LYS A 183 32.69 -17.37 -4.38
N LYS A 184 32.08 -18.01 -5.38
CA LYS A 184 32.11 -19.46 -5.62
C LYS A 184 32.32 -19.70 -7.12
N GLY A 185 33.59 -19.81 -7.52
CA GLY A 185 33.97 -19.87 -8.95
C GLY A 185 33.56 -18.60 -9.70
N SER A 186 32.88 -18.76 -10.83
CA SER A 186 32.32 -17.66 -11.63
C SER A 186 31.04 -17.04 -11.02
N TYR A 187 30.55 -17.56 -9.89
CA TYR A 187 29.35 -17.07 -9.22
C TYR A 187 29.67 -16.30 -7.94
N ARG A 188 28.73 -15.46 -7.54
CA ARG A 188 28.69 -14.74 -6.28
C ARG A 188 27.45 -15.19 -5.52
N VAL A 189 27.63 -15.50 -4.24
CA VAL A 189 26.54 -15.84 -3.32
C VAL A 189 26.37 -14.68 -2.36
N THR A 190 25.17 -14.13 -2.26
CA THR A 190 24.81 -13.09 -1.29
C THR A 190 23.69 -13.59 -0.40
N ALA A 191 23.71 -13.17 0.86
CA ALA A 191 22.66 -13.46 1.82
C ALA A 191 22.06 -12.14 2.35
N TRP A 192 20.73 -12.12 2.43
CA TRP A 192 19.92 -10.98 2.84
C TRP A 192 18.85 -11.45 3.82
N LYS A 193 18.61 -10.68 4.88
CA LYS A 193 17.69 -11.08 5.95
C LYS A 193 16.80 -9.91 6.37
N GLU A 194 15.50 -10.09 6.21
CA GLU A 194 14.47 -9.24 6.81
C GLU A 194 13.90 -9.97 8.04
N THR A 195 14.00 -9.31 9.19
CA THR A 195 13.53 -9.84 10.47
C THR A 195 12.13 -9.35 10.83
N VAL A 196 11.69 -8.25 10.23
CA VAL A 196 10.31 -7.79 10.32
C VAL A 196 9.44 -8.74 9.49
N PRO A 197 8.35 -9.30 10.04
CA PRO A 197 7.43 -10.10 9.26
C PRO A 197 6.81 -9.28 8.13
N ILE A 198 6.88 -9.78 6.89
CA ILE A 198 6.27 -9.17 5.71
C ILE A 198 5.44 -10.22 4.95
N PRO A 199 4.36 -9.81 4.26
CA PRO A 199 3.62 -10.70 3.37
C PRO A 199 4.44 -11.11 2.15
N THR A 200 4.12 -12.27 1.57
CA THR A 200 4.82 -12.84 0.39
C THR A 200 4.79 -11.92 -0.82
N LYS A 201 3.75 -11.09 -0.96
CA LYS A 201 3.60 -10.08 -2.02
C LYS A 201 4.77 -9.07 -2.06
N LEU A 202 5.48 -8.89 -0.95
CA LEU A 202 6.62 -7.96 -0.82
C LEU A 202 7.99 -8.64 -0.83
N MET A 203 8.05 -9.98 -0.84
CA MET A 203 9.29 -10.74 -0.73
C MET A 203 10.00 -10.86 -2.10
N VAL A 204 11.02 -10.04 -2.34
CA VAL A 204 11.65 -9.92 -3.66
C VAL A 204 13.17 -10.05 -3.63
N ILE A 205 13.70 -10.40 -4.81
CA ILE A 205 15.10 -10.23 -5.17
C ILE A 205 15.18 -9.36 -6.43
N GLY A 206 16.22 -8.55 -6.54
CA GLY A 206 16.60 -7.81 -7.74
C GLY A 206 18.03 -8.17 -8.11
N VAL A 207 18.24 -8.66 -9.32
CA VAL A 207 19.54 -9.13 -9.81
C VAL A 207 19.79 -8.58 -11.20
N ALA A 208 20.73 -7.65 -11.28
CA ALA A 208 21.16 -7.05 -12.52
C ALA A 208 22.62 -6.59 -12.40
N ARG A 209 23.18 -6.10 -13.49
CA ARG A 209 24.37 -5.25 -13.37
C ARG A 209 23.86 -3.94 -12.82
N PHE A 210 24.30 -3.60 -11.62
CA PHE A 210 23.93 -2.35 -10.96
C PHE A 210 25.16 -1.50 -10.68
N ALA A 211 25.04 -0.21 -10.94
CA ALA A 211 25.75 0.81 -10.17
C ALA A 211 24.97 1.03 -8.86
N VAL A 212 25.70 1.16 -7.74
CA VAL A 212 25.09 1.28 -6.40
C VAL A 212 25.65 2.52 -5.73
N LYS A 213 24.76 3.36 -5.20
CA LYS A 213 25.12 4.52 -4.36
C LYS A 213 24.52 4.38 -2.99
N ASN A 214 25.35 4.55 -1.97
CA ASN A 214 24.90 4.80 -0.60
C ASN A 214 24.74 6.32 -0.43
N HIS A 215 23.53 6.78 -0.12
CA HIS A 215 23.21 8.18 0.09
C HIS A 215 23.45 8.67 1.52
N GLY A 216 23.97 7.78 2.38
CA GLY A 216 24.19 8.02 3.79
C GLY A 216 23.11 7.37 4.66
N THR A 217 23.25 7.57 5.97
CA THR A 217 22.31 7.10 6.98
C THR A 217 21.48 8.27 7.48
N ILE A 218 20.17 8.22 7.24
CA ILE A 218 19.23 9.28 7.61
C ILE A 218 18.32 8.71 8.69
N THR A 219 18.23 9.38 9.84
CA THR A 219 17.45 8.90 11.01
C THR A 219 17.80 7.45 11.42
N GLY A 220 19.07 7.06 11.28
CA GLY A 220 19.54 5.69 11.57
C GLY A 220 19.30 4.66 10.45
N ILE A 221 18.68 5.05 9.33
CA ILE A 221 18.35 4.18 8.20
C ILE A 221 19.29 4.48 7.01
N PRO A 222 20.12 3.52 6.56
CA PRO A 222 20.92 3.68 5.34
C PRO A 222 20.02 3.66 4.10
N ILE A 223 20.21 4.66 3.23
CA ILE A 223 19.47 4.80 1.96
C ILE A 223 20.37 4.44 0.78
N TYR A 224 19.89 3.58 -0.11
CA TYR A 224 20.61 3.15 -1.29
C TYR A 224 19.84 3.44 -2.58
N SER A 225 20.59 3.67 -3.66
CA SER A 225 20.09 3.57 -5.03
C SER A 225 20.80 2.46 -5.78
N TYR A 226 20.04 1.63 -6.47
CA TYR A 226 20.51 0.61 -7.39
C TYR A 226 19.97 0.97 -8.78
N VAL A 227 20.86 1.27 -9.71
CA VAL A 227 20.50 1.72 -11.06
C VAL A 227 21.34 0.96 -12.09
N PHE A 228 20.85 0.85 -13.32
CA PHE A 228 21.67 0.29 -14.38
C PHE A 228 22.89 1.18 -14.61
N PRO A 229 24.09 0.62 -14.88
CA PRO A 229 25.33 1.39 -15.00
C PRO A 229 25.25 2.57 -15.98
N GLN A 230 24.46 2.42 -17.03
CA GLN A 230 24.22 3.39 -18.09
C GLN A 230 23.44 4.62 -17.58
N ASP A 231 22.62 4.44 -16.55
CA ASP A 231 21.71 5.44 -16.00
C ASP A 231 22.24 6.10 -14.72
N THR A 232 23.51 5.84 -14.37
CA THR A 232 24.12 6.21 -13.08
C THR A 232 23.92 7.67 -12.69
N SER A 233 24.18 8.62 -13.60
CA SER A 233 24.12 10.06 -13.29
C SER A 233 22.70 10.52 -12.98
N ALA A 234 21.76 10.12 -13.84
CA ALA A 234 20.34 10.44 -13.76
C ALA A 234 19.68 9.72 -12.57
N GLY A 235 19.77 8.38 -12.52
CA GLY A 235 19.07 7.58 -11.53
C GLY A 235 19.53 7.83 -10.09
N PHE A 236 20.80 8.17 -9.87
CA PHE A 236 21.26 8.60 -8.55
C PHE A 236 20.71 9.95 -8.11
N LYS A 237 20.30 10.83 -9.03
CA LYS A 237 19.58 12.06 -8.70
C LYS A 237 18.10 11.76 -8.47
N SER A 238 17.47 11.03 -9.38
CA SER A 238 16.03 10.71 -9.31
C SER A 238 15.67 9.99 -8.01
N TYR A 239 16.47 9.03 -7.56
CA TYR A 239 16.21 8.31 -6.32
C TYR A 239 16.76 8.99 -5.05
N ALA A 240 17.42 10.14 -5.18
CA ALA A 240 17.90 10.88 -4.01
C ALA A 240 16.77 11.60 -3.26
N TYR A 241 15.58 11.78 -3.86
CA TYR A 241 14.40 12.32 -3.16
C TYR A 241 14.04 11.53 -1.90
N ALA A 242 14.38 10.24 -1.85
CA ALA A 242 14.22 9.41 -0.67
C ALA A 242 14.90 9.99 0.59
N LYS A 243 15.95 10.80 0.43
CA LYS A 243 16.65 11.47 1.53
C LYS A 243 15.79 12.53 2.22
N GLU A 244 14.84 13.12 1.51
CA GLU A 244 13.93 14.15 2.03
C GLU A 244 12.60 13.52 2.48
N VAL A 245 12.06 12.61 1.66
CA VAL A 245 10.79 11.93 1.91
C VAL A 245 10.84 11.07 3.17
N LEU A 246 11.87 10.23 3.34
CA LEU A 246 11.95 9.29 4.47
C LEU A 246 11.90 10.00 5.85
N PRO A 247 12.76 11.00 6.15
CA PRO A 247 12.70 11.68 7.44
C PRO A 247 11.40 12.48 7.63
N PHE A 248 10.81 13.03 6.56
CA PHE A 248 9.51 13.70 6.62
C PHE A 248 8.42 12.74 7.10
N LEU A 249 8.33 11.55 6.51
CA LEU A 249 7.33 10.55 6.88
C LEU A 249 7.59 9.95 8.28
N ILE A 250 8.86 9.72 8.65
CA ILE A 250 9.22 9.31 10.03
C ILE A 250 8.71 10.33 11.05
N ASN A 251 8.92 11.62 10.80
CA ASN A 251 8.48 12.69 11.70
C ASN A 251 6.95 12.74 11.82
N LYS A 252 6.21 12.47 10.74
CA LYS A 252 4.75 12.53 10.74
C LYS A 252 4.10 11.30 11.35
N LEU A 253 4.58 10.11 10.99
CA LEU A 253 3.92 8.82 11.24
C LEU A 253 4.51 8.02 12.40
N GLY A 254 5.79 8.22 12.70
CA GLY A 254 6.54 7.44 13.68
C GLY A 254 7.61 6.54 13.05
N PRO A 255 8.27 5.69 13.86
CA PRO A 255 9.52 5.03 13.46
C PRO A 255 9.34 4.11 12.26
N TYR A 256 10.25 4.19 11.29
CA TYR A 256 10.37 3.26 10.17
C TYR A 256 10.50 1.80 10.69
N ALA A 257 9.88 0.84 10.00
CA ALA A 257 9.86 -0.56 10.45
C ALA A 257 11.18 -1.30 10.16
N TYR A 258 11.82 -0.99 9.03
CA TYR A 258 12.92 -1.77 8.47
C TYR A 258 14.30 -1.17 8.80
N LYS A 259 15.36 -1.91 8.47
CA LYS A 259 16.75 -1.51 8.78
C LYS A 259 17.50 -0.87 7.61
N LYS A 260 16.91 -0.82 6.42
CA LYS A 260 17.43 -0.12 5.23
C LYS A 260 16.27 0.36 4.36
N LEU A 261 16.57 1.30 3.48
CA LEU A 261 15.71 1.63 2.34
C LEU A 261 16.54 1.58 1.06
N ALA A 262 16.19 0.72 0.12
CA ALA A 262 16.80 0.70 -1.20
C ALA A 262 15.79 1.11 -2.27
N ASN A 263 16.20 2.00 -3.17
CA ASN A 263 15.44 2.47 -4.33
C ASN A 263 16.07 1.87 -5.58
N VAL A 264 15.33 1.06 -6.32
CA VAL A 264 15.89 0.15 -7.34
C VAL A 264 15.21 0.39 -8.68
N GLN A 265 16.00 0.75 -9.69
CA GLN A 265 15.54 0.71 -11.09
C GLN A 265 15.35 -0.76 -11.49
N SER A 266 14.17 -1.09 -12.01
CA SER A 266 13.76 -2.48 -12.18
C SER A 266 12.96 -2.72 -13.44
N LYS A 267 12.48 -3.95 -13.61
CA LYS A 267 11.58 -4.37 -14.69
C LYS A 267 10.16 -4.63 -14.19
N THR A 268 9.76 -4.07 -13.03
CA THR A 268 8.37 -4.18 -12.56
C THR A 268 7.39 -3.76 -13.66
N LYS A 269 6.26 -4.46 -13.76
CA LYS A 269 5.22 -4.15 -14.75
C LYS A 269 4.30 -3.00 -14.33
N TRP A 270 4.47 -2.52 -13.10
CA TRP A 270 3.72 -1.42 -12.48
C TRP A 270 4.51 -0.11 -12.55
N GLY A 271 3.95 1.01 -12.09
CA GLY A 271 4.70 2.26 -11.94
C GLY A 271 5.80 2.10 -10.87
N GLY A 272 5.42 1.82 -9.64
CA GLY A 272 6.33 1.38 -8.59
C GLY A 272 5.84 0.09 -7.97
N MET A 273 6.69 -0.52 -7.15
CA MET A 273 6.37 -1.67 -6.35
C MET A 273 7.06 -1.49 -4.99
N GLU A 274 6.26 -1.31 -3.96
CA GLU A 274 6.66 -0.84 -2.64
C GLU A 274 7.47 -1.84 -1.81
N ASN A 275 7.92 -2.96 -2.40
CA ASN A 275 8.54 -4.09 -1.72
C ASN A 275 9.36 -3.68 -0.47
N ALA A 276 8.93 -4.15 0.70
CA ALA A 276 9.46 -3.74 2.00
C ALA A 276 11.00 -3.63 2.01
N SER A 277 11.52 -2.44 2.35
CA SER A 277 12.95 -2.07 2.38
C SER A 277 13.71 -2.06 1.04
N ALA A 278 13.08 -2.43 -0.08
CA ALA A 278 13.69 -2.63 -1.39
C ALA A 278 12.72 -2.25 -2.53
N ILE A 279 12.30 -0.99 -2.58
CA ILE A 279 11.35 -0.46 -3.55
C ILE A 279 11.87 -0.60 -4.98
N PHE A 280 11.04 -1.17 -5.86
CA PHE A 280 11.35 -1.39 -7.26
C PHE A 280 10.53 -0.44 -8.13
N TYR A 281 11.19 0.42 -8.90
CA TYR A 281 10.56 1.35 -9.83
C TYR A 281 10.62 0.79 -11.25
N TYR A 282 9.64 1.11 -12.09
CA TYR A 282 9.69 0.76 -13.52
C TYR A 282 10.98 1.25 -14.18
N GLU A 283 11.34 0.60 -15.28
CA GLU A 283 12.63 0.77 -15.93
C GLU A 283 12.94 2.21 -16.33
N ASN A 284 11.93 2.89 -16.86
CA ASN A 284 12.00 4.26 -17.36
C ASN A 284 11.64 5.32 -16.30
N SER A 285 11.67 4.95 -15.02
CA SER A 285 11.47 5.89 -13.89
C SER A 285 12.60 6.90 -13.72
N VAL A 286 13.77 6.61 -14.26
CA VAL A 286 14.93 7.50 -14.17
C VAL A 286 14.67 8.77 -14.98
N ASP A 287 14.91 9.92 -14.36
CA ASP A 287 14.62 11.27 -14.88
C ASP A 287 13.15 11.52 -15.28
N ASP A 288 12.21 10.67 -14.84
CA ASP A 288 10.79 10.95 -15.01
C ASP A 288 10.38 12.20 -14.20
N LYS A 289 9.54 13.06 -14.79
CA LYS A 289 9.10 14.31 -14.15
C LYS A 289 8.28 14.08 -12.87
N GLU A 290 7.59 12.95 -12.76
CA GLU A 290 6.80 12.56 -11.59
C GLU A 290 7.61 11.70 -10.60
N ILE A 291 8.91 11.49 -10.83
CA ILE A 291 9.70 10.58 -10.00
C ILE A 291 9.74 10.98 -8.53
N GLU A 292 9.70 12.26 -8.21
CA GLU A 292 9.61 12.69 -6.81
C GLU A 292 8.30 12.21 -6.16
N ALA A 293 7.17 12.40 -6.85
CA ALA A 293 5.86 11.99 -6.35
C ALA A 293 5.78 10.47 -6.24
N LEU A 294 6.34 9.74 -7.22
CA LEU A 294 6.43 8.29 -7.18
C LEU A 294 7.30 7.80 -6.01
N VAL A 295 8.48 8.38 -5.80
CA VAL A 295 9.34 8.06 -4.64
C VAL A 295 8.61 8.35 -3.32
N ALA A 296 7.83 9.45 -3.25
CA ALA A 296 7.01 9.74 -2.08
C ALA A 296 5.93 8.69 -1.83
N HIS A 297 5.24 8.26 -2.89
CA HIS A 297 4.20 7.23 -2.86
C HIS A 297 4.75 5.88 -2.38
N GLU A 298 5.82 5.41 -3.00
CA GLU A 298 6.41 4.11 -2.67
C GLU A 298 7.04 4.07 -1.26
N ILE A 299 7.60 5.19 -0.78
CA ILE A 299 8.12 5.26 0.60
C ILE A 299 6.97 5.34 1.61
N ALA A 300 5.84 5.98 1.28
CA ALA A 300 4.67 6.00 2.15
C ALA A 300 4.13 4.58 2.42
N HIS A 301 4.17 3.70 1.42
CA HIS A 301 3.76 2.31 1.58
C HIS A 301 4.55 1.52 2.64
N GLN A 302 5.77 1.95 2.96
CA GLN A 302 6.58 1.32 3.99
C GLN A 302 5.92 1.37 5.39
N TRP A 303 4.98 2.30 5.61
CA TRP A 303 4.12 2.35 6.80
C TRP A 303 2.79 1.62 6.56
N PHE A 304 2.11 1.93 5.44
CA PHE A 304 0.77 1.46 5.12
C PHE A 304 0.77 0.63 3.84
N GLY A 305 0.46 -0.67 3.94
CA GLY A 305 0.69 -1.67 2.88
C GLY A 305 1.76 -2.67 3.29
N ASP A 306 2.88 -2.19 3.85
CA ASP A 306 4.00 -3.05 4.24
C ASP A 306 4.03 -3.37 5.73
N ALA A 307 4.23 -2.35 6.58
CA ALA A 307 4.34 -2.57 8.02
C ALA A 307 2.96 -2.83 8.63
N ALA A 308 2.00 -1.94 8.40
CA ALA A 308 0.58 -2.20 8.63
C ALA A 308 -0.05 -2.63 7.31
N THR A 309 -0.16 -3.94 7.11
CA THR A 309 -0.70 -4.54 5.87
C THR A 309 -2.21 -4.69 5.97
N GLU A 310 -2.88 -4.81 4.84
CA GLU A 310 -4.31 -5.04 4.78
C GLU A 310 -4.68 -6.44 5.31
N LYS A 311 -5.84 -6.57 5.95
CA LYS A 311 -6.38 -7.89 6.34
C LYS A 311 -6.89 -8.68 5.14
N THR A 312 -7.49 -7.98 4.17
CA THR A 312 -8.04 -8.57 2.96
C THR A 312 -7.92 -7.59 1.81
N TYR A 313 -8.10 -8.06 0.57
CA TYR A 313 -8.00 -7.19 -0.60
C TYR A 313 -9.05 -6.06 -0.63
N ARG A 314 -10.22 -6.23 0.00
CA ARG A 314 -11.22 -5.14 0.09
C ARG A 314 -10.71 -3.93 0.89
N ASP A 315 -9.66 -4.12 1.68
CA ASP A 315 -9.05 -3.10 2.52
C ASP A 315 -7.84 -2.43 1.83
N VAL A 316 -7.56 -2.72 0.55
CA VAL A 316 -6.41 -2.18 -0.24
C VAL A 316 -6.34 -0.65 -0.25
N TRP A 317 -7.47 0.03 -0.09
CA TRP A 317 -7.52 1.49 0.03
C TRP A 317 -6.72 2.01 1.23
N LEU A 318 -6.54 1.20 2.29
CA LEU A 318 -5.69 1.55 3.43
C LEU A 318 -4.21 1.60 3.08
N SER A 319 -3.79 0.94 2.00
CA SER A 319 -2.44 1.07 1.44
C SER A 319 -2.41 2.21 0.43
N GLU A 320 -3.20 2.08 -0.64
CA GLU A 320 -3.12 2.98 -1.80
C GLU A 320 -3.63 4.39 -1.53
N GLY A 321 -4.72 4.50 -0.76
CA GLY A 321 -5.28 5.78 -0.35
C GLY A 321 -4.35 6.52 0.60
N PHE A 322 -3.70 5.82 1.53
CA PHE A 322 -2.69 6.42 2.42
C PHE A 322 -1.44 6.85 1.66
N ALA A 323 -0.91 6.02 0.76
CA ALA A 323 0.25 6.38 -0.04
C ALA A 323 -0.03 7.61 -0.92
N THR A 324 -1.20 7.66 -1.57
CA THR A 324 -1.64 8.82 -2.35
C THR A 324 -1.82 10.07 -1.47
N PHE A 325 -2.50 9.94 -0.32
CA PHE A 325 -2.68 11.02 0.65
C PHE A 325 -1.34 11.58 1.16
N LEU A 326 -0.40 10.71 1.52
CA LEU A 326 0.91 11.11 2.06
C LEU A 326 1.79 11.74 0.99
N THR A 327 1.68 11.29 -0.26
CA THR A 327 2.31 11.95 -1.41
C THR A 327 1.79 13.37 -1.55
N HIS A 328 0.47 13.56 -1.51
CA HIS A 328 -0.14 14.89 -1.60
C HIS A 328 0.25 15.77 -0.44
N TYR A 329 0.25 15.23 0.78
CA TYR A 329 0.66 15.96 1.98
C TYR A 329 2.15 16.33 2.00
N TYR A 330 3.02 15.48 1.44
CA TYR A 330 4.44 15.81 1.22
C TYR A 330 4.61 16.96 0.21
N HIS A 331 3.87 16.92 -0.91
CA HIS A 331 3.88 18.00 -1.89
C HIS A 331 3.29 19.30 -1.33
N GLU A 332 2.21 19.24 -0.55
CA GLU A 332 1.67 20.40 0.19
C GLU A 332 2.75 21.01 1.08
N HIS A 333 3.49 20.18 1.83
CA HIS A 333 4.55 20.64 2.71
C HIS A 333 5.71 21.31 1.96
N LYS A 334 6.11 20.76 0.81
CA LYS A 334 7.27 21.23 0.05
C LYS A 334 6.96 22.39 -0.89
N TYR A 335 5.79 22.38 -1.53
CA TYR A 335 5.43 23.28 -2.63
C TYR A 335 4.20 24.16 -2.32
N GLY A 336 3.58 24.00 -1.15
CA GLY A 336 2.46 24.81 -0.70
C GLY A 336 1.08 24.30 -1.14
N THR A 337 0.04 24.97 -0.66
CA THR A 337 -1.37 24.58 -0.84
C THR A 337 -1.80 24.57 -2.30
N ASP A 338 -1.27 25.44 -3.16
CA ASP A 338 -1.59 25.43 -4.59
C ASP A 338 -1.20 24.10 -5.25
N SER A 339 -0.08 23.50 -4.84
CA SER A 339 0.34 22.18 -5.32
C SER A 339 -0.64 21.08 -4.88
N LEU A 340 -1.14 21.16 -3.64
CA LEU A 340 -2.19 20.26 -3.16
C LEU A 340 -3.47 20.42 -3.97
N ASN A 341 -3.92 21.67 -4.17
CA ASN A 341 -5.18 21.97 -4.87
C ASN A 341 -5.14 21.48 -6.32
N GLN A 342 -4.02 21.64 -7.03
CA GLN A 342 -3.83 21.09 -8.37
C GLN A 342 -3.94 19.57 -8.39
N ARG A 343 -3.32 18.88 -7.41
CA ARG A 343 -3.39 17.41 -7.28
C ARG A 343 -4.82 16.94 -6.98
N LEU A 344 -5.51 17.59 -6.04
CA LEU A 344 -6.91 17.30 -5.75
C LEU A 344 -7.78 17.54 -6.99
N MET A 345 -7.63 18.64 -7.73
CA MET A 345 -8.39 18.83 -8.96
C MET A 345 -8.16 17.70 -9.99
N ALA A 346 -6.91 17.24 -10.15
CA ALA A 346 -6.61 16.12 -11.03
C ALA A 346 -7.25 14.81 -10.56
N ASP A 347 -7.26 14.56 -9.24
CA ASP A 347 -7.93 13.42 -8.63
C ASP A 347 -9.44 13.44 -8.84
N LYS A 348 -10.07 14.61 -8.67
CA LYS A 348 -11.52 14.80 -8.85
C LYS A 348 -11.95 14.37 -10.24
N LYS A 349 -11.18 14.79 -11.26
CA LYS A 349 -11.40 14.41 -12.66
C LYS A 349 -11.28 12.89 -12.87
N LYS A 350 -10.29 12.23 -12.26
CA LYS A 350 -10.12 10.77 -12.35
C LYS A 350 -11.26 10.02 -11.68
N ILE A 351 -11.66 10.45 -10.48
CA ILE A 351 -12.76 9.84 -9.71
C ILE A 351 -14.06 9.94 -10.51
N PHE A 352 -14.42 11.14 -10.97
CA PHE A 352 -15.67 11.34 -11.72
C PHE A 352 -15.65 10.65 -13.09
N GLY A 353 -14.48 10.54 -13.72
CA GLY A 353 -14.31 9.75 -14.94
C GLY A 353 -14.59 8.26 -14.69
N PHE A 354 -13.94 7.69 -13.68
CA PHE A 354 -14.14 6.28 -13.30
C PHE A 354 -15.59 5.97 -12.92
N GLU A 355 -16.24 6.84 -12.15
CA GLU A 355 -17.61 6.59 -11.70
C GLU A 355 -18.67 6.61 -12.82
N LYS A 356 -18.35 7.21 -13.98
CA LYS A 356 -19.18 7.09 -15.19
C LYS A 356 -19.11 5.69 -15.80
N GLU A 357 -17.98 5.01 -15.66
CA GLU A 357 -17.76 3.65 -16.18
C GLU A 357 -18.22 2.59 -15.18
N ARG A 358 -17.85 2.77 -13.91
CA ARG A 358 -18.09 1.80 -12.84
C ARG A 358 -18.43 2.52 -11.54
N ARG A 359 -19.68 2.37 -11.09
CA ARG A 359 -20.20 3.01 -9.88
C ARG A 359 -20.15 2.05 -8.69
N THR A 360 -18.98 1.91 -8.08
CA THR A 360 -18.74 1.07 -6.88
C THR A 360 -18.32 1.90 -5.67
N PRO A 361 -18.43 1.38 -4.43
CA PRO A 361 -17.88 2.05 -3.25
C PRO A 361 -16.36 1.83 -3.15
N ILE A 362 -15.68 2.53 -2.23
CA ILE A 362 -14.25 2.28 -1.94
C ILE A 362 -14.08 0.89 -1.33
N VAL A 363 -14.87 0.60 -0.30
CA VAL A 363 -14.87 -0.71 0.36
C VAL A 363 -15.87 -1.61 -0.36
N ASP A 364 -15.46 -2.15 -1.50
CA ASP A 364 -16.29 -3.03 -2.32
C ASP A 364 -16.25 -4.47 -1.78
N SER A 365 -17.32 -4.85 -1.09
CA SER A 365 -17.50 -6.21 -0.56
C SER A 365 -18.14 -7.18 -1.55
N LEU A 366 -18.66 -6.69 -2.69
CA LEU A 366 -19.45 -7.48 -3.64
C LEU A 366 -18.63 -7.92 -4.86
N HIS A 367 -17.61 -7.15 -5.25
CA HIS A 367 -16.82 -7.38 -6.46
C HIS A 367 -15.32 -7.65 -6.23
N ALA A 368 -14.88 -7.86 -5.00
CA ALA A 368 -13.49 -8.22 -4.68
C ALA A 368 -13.15 -9.68 -5.07
N LYS A 369 -13.48 -10.08 -6.31
CA LYS A 369 -13.17 -11.40 -6.88
C LYS A 369 -11.83 -11.41 -7.61
N ASP A 370 -11.49 -10.31 -8.28
CA ASP A 370 -10.17 -10.03 -8.85
C ASP A 370 -9.65 -8.71 -8.27
N TYR A 371 -8.34 -8.52 -8.30
CA TYR A 371 -7.72 -7.32 -7.80
C TYR A 371 -7.66 -6.17 -8.81
N THR A 372 -7.63 -6.51 -10.08
CA THR A 372 -7.79 -5.51 -11.14
C THR A 372 -9.13 -4.77 -11.01
N ASP A 373 -10.11 -5.40 -10.36
CA ASP A 373 -11.41 -4.79 -10.04
C ASP A 373 -11.36 -3.77 -8.88
N ILE A 374 -10.39 -3.88 -7.98
CA ILE A 374 -10.30 -3.03 -6.77
C ILE A 374 -9.23 -1.96 -6.89
N LEU A 375 -8.20 -2.13 -7.74
CA LEU A 375 -7.33 -1.01 -8.11
C LEU A 375 -7.99 -0.10 -9.12
N ASN A 376 -8.39 1.05 -8.65
CA ASN A 376 -9.03 2.05 -9.47
C ASN A 376 -9.04 3.40 -8.74
N ALA A 377 -9.70 4.38 -9.35
CA ALA A 377 -9.79 5.71 -8.79
C ALA A 377 -10.41 5.78 -7.39
N ASN A 378 -11.21 4.77 -6.99
CA ASN A 378 -11.72 4.69 -5.62
C ASN A 378 -10.61 4.34 -4.61
N SER A 379 -9.83 3.29 -4.87
CA SER A 379 -8.79 2.81 -3.96
C SER A 379 -7.61 3.79 -3.78
N TYR A 380 -7.32 4.61 -4.79
CA TYR A 380 -6.24 5.61 -4.76
C TYR A 380 -6.78 7.01 -4.46
N GLN A 381 -7.31 7.67 -5.48
CA GLN A 381 -7.62 9.11 -5.45
C GLN A 381 -8.79 9.43 -4.52
N LYS A 382 -9.90 8.69 -4.61
CA LYS A 382 -11.05 8.92 -3.74
C LYS A 382 -10.68 8.64 -2.29
N ALA A 383 -10.00 7.54 -2.02
CA ALA A 383 -9.53 7.19 -0.68
C ALA A 383 -8.63 8.26 -0.08
N ALA A 384 -7.69 8.81 -0.84
CA ALA A 384 -6.86 9.95 -0.43
C ALA A 384 -7.69 11.19 -0.13
N TRP A 385 -8.70 11.48 -0.97
CA TRP A 385 -9.64 12.57 -0.73
C TRP A 385 -10.40 12.41 0.58
N VAL A 386 -10.87 11.20 0.88
CA VAL A 386 -11.54 10.88 2.14
C VAL A 386 -10.62 11.14 3.32
N LEU A 387 -9.33 10.80 3.21
CA LEU A 387 -8.35 11.12 4.25
C LEU A 387 -8.12 12.63 4.41
N HIS A 388 -8.06 13.40 3.31
CA HIS A 388 -8.00 14.87 3.38
C HIS A 388 -9.27 15.47 4.02
N MET A 389 -10.46 14.99 3.67
CA MET A 389 -11.72 15.43 4.28
C MET A 389 -11.79 15.05 5.76
N LEU A 390 -11.30 13.87 6.14
CA LEU A 390 -11.22 13.44 7.53
C LEU A 390 -10.26 14.33 8.33
N ARG A 391 -9.09 14.66 7.76
CA ARG A 391 -8.13 15.61 8.34
C ARG A 391 -8.77 16.97 8.58
N ARG A 392 -9.49 17.52 7.60
CA ARG A 392 -10.21 18.80 7.73
C ARG A 392 -11.31 18.73 8.80
N LYS A 393 -12.09 17.65 8.82
CA LYS A 393 -13.18 17.43 9.79
C LYS A 393 -12.67 17.35 11.23
N LEU A 394 -11.55 16.65 11.46
CA LEU A 394 -10.98 16.43 12.79
C LEU A 394 -10.02 17.52 13.23
N GLY A 395 -9.45 18.27 12.29
CA GLY A 395 -8.29 19.12 12.49
C GLY A 395 -6.99 18.31 12.53
N ASP A 396 -5.89 18.97 12.16
CA ASP A 396 -4.56 18.36 12.01
C ASP A 396 -4.09 17.57 13.24
N THR A 397 -4.21 18.18 14.42
CA THR A 397 -3.70 17.59 15.66
C THR A 397 -4.34 16.23 15.95
N VAL A 398 -5.67 16.17 15.90
CA VAL A 398 -6.45 14.97 16.19
C VAL A 398 -6.27 13.92 15.09
N PHE A 399 -6.30 14.36 13.82
CA PHE A 399 -6.07 13.47 12.69
C PHE A 399 -4.71 12.76 12.79
N TRP A 400 -3.63 13.51 12.97
CA TRP A 400 -2.30 12.92 13.05
C TRP A 400 -2.08 12.10 14.32
N GLN A 401 -2.73 12.45 15.44
CA GLN A 401 -2.76 11.59 16.62
C GLN A 401 -3.40 10.23 16.29
N GLY A 402 -4.54 10.23 15.61
CA GLY A 402 -5.21 9.00 15.18
C GLY A 402 -4.40 8.17 14.20
N VAL A 403 -3.81 8.78 13.17
CA VAL A 403 -2.96 8.09 12.20
C VAL A 403 -1.72 7.47 12.86
N ARG A 404 -1.06 8.18 13.78
CA ARG A 404 0.07 7.63 14.55
C ARG A 404 -0.36 6.50 15.48
N ALA A 405 -1.51 6.61 16.13
CA ALA A 405 -2.05 5.54 16.98
C ALA A 405 -2.37 4.30 16.14
N TYR A 406 -2.93 4.49 14.94
CA TYR A 406 -3.25 3.42 14.00
C TYR A 406 -1.97 2.70 13.57
N TYR A 407 -0.96 3.43 13.11
CA TYR A 407 0.32 2.84 12.75
C TYR A 407 0.96 2.11 13.94
N ALA A 408 1.02 2.73 15.11
CA ALA A 408 1.63 2.12 16.30
C ALA A 408 0.93 0.83 16.74
N GLN A 409 -0.40 0.77 16.62
CA GLN A 409 -1.20 -0.39 16.99
C GLN A 409 -1.04 -1.55 16.00
N TYR A 410 -0.92 -1.26 14.71
CA TYR A 410 -0.90 -2.29 13.66
C TYR A 410 0.46 -2.51 13.00
N LYS A 411 1.52 -1.83 13.45
CA LYS A 411 2.89 -2.00 12.96
C LYS A 411 3.31 -3.48 13.02
N ASN A 412 3.73 -4.01 11.87
CA ASN A 412 4.13 -5.40 11.63
C ASN A 412 2.97 -6.42 11.75
N SER A 413 1.72 -5.98 11.63
CA SER A 413 0.52 -6.81 11.64
C SER A 413 -0.43 -6.40 10.51
N ASN A 414 -1.70 -6.85 10.59
CA ASN A 414 -2.72 -6.56 9.61
C ASN A 414 -3.87 -5.73 10.19
N ALA A 415 -4.37 -4.77 9.42
CA ALA A 415 -5.54 -3.97 9.76
C ALA A 415 -6.56 -3.96 8.60
N GLY A 416 -7.83 -3.89 8.95
CA GLY A 416 -8.93 -3.69 8.01
C GLY A 416 -9.60 -2.34 8.23
N THR A 417 -10.57 -2.03 7.36
CA THR A 417 -11.29 -0.75 7.39
C THR A 417 -11.90 -0.44 8.76
N ALA A 418 -12.56 -1.43 9.38
CA ALA A 418 -13.18 -1.25 10.70
C ALA A 418 -12.16 -0.94 11.81
N ASP A 419 -10.95 -1.47 11.71
CA ASP A 419 -9.86 -1.19 12.66
C ASP A 419 -9.44 0.28 12.57
N PHE A 420 -9.24 0.79 11.35
CA PHE A 420 -8.88 2.19 11.13
C PHE A 420 -9.97 3.13 11.65
N ILE A 421 -11.24 2.86 11.33
CA ILE A 421 -12.39 3.64 11.80
C ILE A 421 -12.39 3.69 13.34
N ALA A 422 -12.27 2.54 14.00
CA ALA A 422 -12.28 2.46 15.46
C ALA A 422 -11.12 3.26 16.10
N VAL A 423 -9.93 3.25 15.51
CA VAL A 423 -8.79 4.05 16.01
C VAL A 423 -9.05 5.55 15.84
N MET A 424 -9.61 5.97 14.70
CA MET A 424 -9.92 7.38 14.46
C MET A 424 -11.04 7.89 15.37
N GLU A 425 -12.09 7.10 15.61
CA GLU A 425 -13.16 7.43 16.55
C GLU A 425 -12.63 7.52 17.99
N LYS A 426 -11.82 6.54 18.42
CA LYS A 426 -11.19 6.56 19.73
C LYS A 426 -10.28 7.77 19.93
N SER A 427 -9.52 8.16 18.91
CA SER A 427 -8.58 9.27 18.99
C SER A 427 -9.27 10.63 18.95
N SER A 428 -10.40 10.74 18.25
CA SER A 428 -11.15 11.99 18.12
C SER A 428 -12.23 12.18 19.17
N GLY A 429 -12.71 11.11 19.80
CA GLY A 429 -13.90 11.14 20.65
C GLY A 429 -15.21 11.41 19.88
N GLN A 430 -15.17 11.38 18.55
CA GLN A 430 -16.32 11.65 17.68
C GLN A 430 -16.86 10.34 17.10
N ASN A 431 -18.19 10.27 16.91
CA ASN A 431 -18.80 9.25 16.07
C ASN A 431 -18.55 9.62 14.60
N LEU A 432 -17.85 8.74 13.87
CA LEU A 432 -17.48 8.93 12.46
C LEU A 432 -18.24 7.99 11.53
N GLN A 433 -19.23 7.25 12.04
CA GLN A 433 -20.00 6.28 11.29
C GLN A 433 -20.65 6.90 10.04
N GLN A 434 -21.32 8.04 10.17
CA GLN A 434 -21.95 8.73 9.04
C GLN A 434 -20.91 9.12 7.98
N PHE A 435 -19.77 9.67 8.42
CA PHE A 435 -18.68 10.08 7.54
C PHE A 435 -18.13 8.90 6.73
N PHE A 436 -17.80 7.78 7.39
CA PHE A 436 -17.27 6.62 6.68
C PHE A 436 -18.32 5.89 5.87
N THR A 437 -19.59 5.90 6.28
CA THR A 437 -20.70 5.33 5.50
C THR A 437 -20.80 6.03 4.14
N GLN A 438 -20.94 7.36 4.13
CA GLN A 438 -21.13 8.09 2.88
C GLN A 438 -19.91 8.07 1.97
N TRP A 439 -18.70 8.03 2.54
CA TRP A 439 -17.47 8.19 1.76
C TRP A 439 -16.78 6.87 1.40
N LEU A 440 -16.88 5.83 2.23
CA LEU A 440 -16.24 4.54 1.95
C LEU A 440 -17.21 3.48 1.44
N HIS A 441 -18.47 3.50 1.91
CA HIS A 441 -19.42 2.42 1.68
C HIS A 441 -20.54 2.78 0.68
N THR A 442 -20.79 4.06 0.45
CA THR A 442 -21.75 4.53 -0.57
C THR A 442 -21.06 4.76 -1.92
N PRO A 443 -21.57 4.19 -3.02
CA PRO A 443 -21.05 4.47 -4.37
C PRO A 443 -21.38 5.88 -4.88
N GLY A 444 -20.48 6.44 -5.70
CA GLY A 444 -20.68 7.74 -6.33
C GLY A 444 -20.23 8.94 -5.47
N HIS A 445 -20.62 10.14 -5.89
CA HIS A 445 -20.31 11.41 -5.22
C HIS A 445 -21.56 12.31 -5.16
N PRO A 446 -21.56 13.36 -4.31
CA PRO A 446 -22.60 14.39 -4.32
C PRO A 446 -22.58 15.24 -5.60
N VAL A 447 -23.75 15.39 -6.22
CA VAL A 447 -23.98 16.30 -7.36
C VAL A 447 -24.89 17.43 -6.87
N LEU A 448 -24.32 18.63 -6.80
CA LEU A 448 -24.95 19.83 -6.25
C LEU A 448 -25.38 20.76 -7.37
N LYS A 449 -26.68 20.82 -7.63
CA LYS A 449 -27.27 21.82 -8.53
C LYS A 449 -27.46 23.14 -7.79
N VAL A 450 -26.87 24.21 -8.29
CA VAL A 450 -26.93 25.56 -7.73
C VAL A 450 -27.74 26.46 -8.66
N THR A 451 -28.77 27.10 -8.13
CA THR A 451 -29.63 28.04 -8.85
C THR A 451 -29.74 29.36 -8.10
N PHE A 452 -29.83 30.46 -8.85
CA PHE A 452 -29.84 31.83 -8.34
C PHE A 452 -31.21 32.49 -8.58
N ASP A 453 -31.74 33.17 -7.56
CA ASP A 453 -33.03 33.87 -7.64
C ASP A 453 -32.99 35.20 -6.88
N THR A 454 -33.22 36.31 -7.59
CA THR A 454 -33.31 37.68 -7.05
C THR A 454 -34.74 38.20 -7.01
N THR A 455 -35.72 37.42 -7.50
CA THR A 455 -37.11 37.84 -7.70
C THR A 455 -38.00 37.52 -6.49
N THR A 456 -37.68 36.45 -5.75
CA THR A 456 -38.51 36.00 -4.63
C THR A 456 -38.44 36.91 -3.41
N GLU A 457 -37.27 37.51 -3.11
CA GLU A 457 -37.09 38.37 -1.94
C GLU A 457 -36.33 39.64 -2.32
N SER A 458 -37.02 40.79 -2.28
CA SER A 458 -36.47 42.08 -2.71
C SER A 458 -35.18 42.44 -1.95
N GLY A 459 -34.17 42.90 -2.69
CA GLY A 459 -32.87 43.30 -2.13
C GLY A 459 -31.95 42.14 -1.73
N LYS A 460 -32.32 40.89 -2.04
CA LYS A 460 -31.50 39.71 -1.74
C LYS A 460 -31.36 38.79 -2.95
N LEU A 461 -30.23 38.10 -2.98
CA LEU A 461 -29.99 36.94 -3.82
C LEU A 461 -30.23 35.67 -3.00
N LEU A 462 -31.14 34.81 -3.46
CA LEU A 462 -31.33 33.46 -2.96
C LEU A 462 -30.50 32.50 -3.81
N ILE A 463 -29.61 31.76 -3.14
CA ILE A 463 -28.80 30.72 -3.76
C ILE A 463 -29.35 29.40 -3.25
N LYS A 464 -30.03 28.66 -4.11
CA LYS A 464 -30.58 27.34 -3.77
C LYS A 464 -29.63 26.25 -4.25
N ILE A 465 -29.20 25.41 -3.33
CA ILE A 465 -28.33 24.26 -3.55
C ILE A 465 -29.19 23.00 -3.39
N THR A 466 -29.17 22.12 -4.38
CA THR A 466 -30.00 20.90 -4.40
C THR A 466 -29.16 19.68 -4.70
N GLN A 467 -29.17 18.70 -3.79
CA GLN A 467 -28.54 17.39 -4.00
C GLN A 467 -29.35 16.59 -5.04
N GLN A 468 -28.74 16.21 -6.16
CA GLN A 468 -29.44 15.53 -7.27
C GLN A 468 -29.49 14.01 -7.11
N GLN A 469 -28.52 13.41 -6.43
CA GLN A 469 -28.43 11.97 -6.23
C GLN A 469 -29.33 11.46 -5.09
N ASP A 470 -29.77 10.20 -5.13
CA ASP A 470 -30.71 9.65 -4.14
C ASP A 470 -30.19 9.71 -2.71
N PHE A 471 -28.96 9.24 -2.48
CA PHE A 471 -28.30 9.28 -1.18
C PHE A 471 -27.91 10.74 -0.83
N LEU A 472 -28.44 11.26 0.27
CA LEU A 472 -28.10 12.59 0.75
C LEU A 472 -26.79 12.54 1.53
N TYR A 473 -25.84 13.38 1.14
CA TYR A 473 -24.57 13.55 1.85
C TYR A 473 -24.72 14.61 2.95
N ASP A 474 -23.99 14.41 4.04
CA ASP A 474 -23.76 15.40 5.10
C ASP A 474 -22.34 15.95 4.94
N MET A 475 -22.21 17.20 4.49
CA MET A 475 -20.91 17.80 4.20
C MET A 475 -20.91 19.32 4.33
N PRO A 476 -19.79 19.92 4.78
CA PRO A 476 -19.59 21.35 4.61
C PRO A 476 -19.33 21.67 3.14
N LEU A 477 -19.91 22.77 2.66
CA LEU A 477 -19.59 23.39 1.39
C LEU A 477 -19.11 24.82 1.65
N GLU A 478 -17.88 25.10 1.26
CA GLU A 478 -17.34 26.46 1.27
C GLU A 478 -17.79 27.22 0.03
N TYR A 479 -18.07 28.50 0.20
CA TYR A 479 -18.44 29.39 -0.90
C TYR A 479 -17.90 30.79 -0.65
N ILE A 480 -17.73 31.56 -1.72
CA ILE A 480 -17.29 32.96 -1.69
C ILE A 480 -18.45 33.84 -2.13
N VAL A 481 -18.63 34.96 -1.43
CA VAL A 481 -19.48 36.08 -1.84
C VAL A 481 -18.66 37.35 -1.65
N ASN A 482 -18.50 38.15 -2.71
CA ASN A 482 -17.79 39.44 -2.64
C ASN A 482 -16.44 39.36 -1.91
N HIS A 483 -15.59 38.38 -2.27
CA HIS A 483 -14.30 38.06 -1.63
C HIS A 483 -14.34 37.52 -0.18
N GLU A 484 -15.51 37.39 0.44
CA GLU A 484 -15.66 36.79 1.77
C GLU A 484 -15.97 35.29 1.66
N LYS A 485 -15.22 34.48 2.43
CA LYS A 485 -15.42 33.03 2.50
C LYS A 485 -16.43 32.67 3.58
N HIS A 486 -17.37 31.81 3.22
CA HIS A 486 -18.42 31.31 4.08
C HIS A 486 -18.52 29.80 3.97
N THR A 487 -19.24 29.18 4.91
CA THR A 487 -19.48 27.73 4.91
C THR A 487 -20.95 27.48 5.20
N ILE A 488 -21.55 26.56 4.44
CA ILE A 488 -22.88 26.00 4.71
C ILE A 488 -22.77 24.49 4.90
N THR A 489 -23.54 23.93 5.83
CA THR A 489 -23.70 22.47 5.92
C THR A 489 -24.80 22.01 4.96
N ILE A 490 -24.42 21.18 4.00
CA ILE A 490 -25.34 20.50 3.09
C ILE A 490 -25.69 19.15 3.71
N LYS A 491 -26.98 18.95 3.99
CA LYS A 491 -27.51 17.71 4.59
C LYS A 491 -28.85 17.31 4.00
N GLU A 492 -29.72 18.29 3.80
CA GLU A 492 -31.05 18.10 3.24
C GLU A 492 -31.01 18.00 1.71
N ARG A 493 -32.12 17.56 1.10
CA ARG A 493 -32.31 17.54 -0.36
C ARG A 493 -32.06 18.91 -0.97
N SER A 494 -32.46 19.98 -0.28
CA SER A 494 -32.25 21.36 -0.71
C SER A 494 -31.88 22.25 0.47
N SER A 495 -30.97 23.20 0.23
CA SER A 495 -30.53 24.22 1.18
C SER A 495 -30.51 25.57 0.47
N THR A 496 -30.84 26.65 1.18
CA THR A 496 -30.88 28.00 0.59
C THR A 496 -30.00 28.94 1.39
N ILE A 497 -29.07 29.61 0.71
CA ILE A 497 -28.29 30.74 1.24
C ILE A 497 -29.00 32.02 0.83
N LYS A 498 -29.06 32.99 1.75
CA LYS A 498 -29.58 34.33 1.47
C LYS A 498 -28.46 35.35 1.57
N VAL A 499 -28.23 36.10 0.50
CA VAL A 499 -27.16 37.09 0.40
C VAL A 499 -27.75 38.47 0.12
N PRO A 500 -27.42 39.52 0.89
CA PRO A 500 -27.83 40.89 0.56
C PRO A 500 -27.22 41.35 -0.77
N LEU A 501 -28.01 42.05 -1.59
CA LEU A 501 -27.50 42.72 -2.80
C LEU A 501 -26.80 44.05 -2.43
N PRO A 502 -25.81 44.50 -3.22
CA PRO A 502 -25.31 43.90 -4.46
C PRO A 502 -24.33 42.75 -4.24
N VAL A 503 -24.36 41.77 -5.15
CA VAL A 503 -23.38 40.69 -5.24
C VAL A 503 -22.60 40.83 -6.54
N THR A 504 -21.28 40.83 -6.47
CA THR A 504 -20.36 41.03 -7.61
C THR A 504 -19.57 39.77 -7.95
N GLU A 505 -19.34 38.91 -6.97
CA GLU A 505 -18.59 37.66 -7.11
C GLU A 505 -19.29 36.54 -6.33
N ILE A 506 -19.39 35.36 -6.95
CA ILE A 506 -19.79 34.12 -6.31
C ILE A 506 -18.87 32.99 -6.76
N GLY A 507 -18.43 32.17 -5.82
CA GLY A 507 -17.67 30.95 -6.10
C GLY A 507 -18.02 29.85 -5.11
N PHE A 508 -17.79 28.59 -5.48
CA PHE A 508 -17.99 27.45 -4.61
C PHE A 508 -16.73 26.60 -4.57
N ASP A 509 -16.43 26.04 -3.40
CA ASP A 509 -15.25 25.21 -3.16
C ASP A 509 -13.91 25.85 -3.59
N PRO A 510 -13.63 27.11 -3.20
CA PRO A 510 -12.48 27.87 -3.72
C PRO A 510 -11.11 27.26 -3.38
N ASP A 511 -11.05 26.38 -2.38
CA ASP A 511 -9.84 25.72 -1.92
C ASP A 511 -9.81 24.23 -2.28
N VAL A 512 -10.73 23.75 -3.12
CA VAL A 512 -10.79 22.33 -3.54
C VAL A 512 -10.95 21.38 -2.34
N ASN A 513 -11.76 21.80 -1.37
CA ASN A 513 -12.01 21.07 -0.14
C ASN A 513 -13.12 20.01 -0.30
N SER A 514 -13.95 20.10 -1.35
CA SER A 514 -15.15 19.31 -1.57
C SER A 514 -15.04 18.31 -2.74
N LEU A 515 -15.30 17.04 -2.45
CA LEU A 515 -15.53 16.01 -3.48
C LEU A 515 -16.98 16.03 -3.96
N ALA A 516 -17.45 17.17 -4.46
CA ALA A 516 -18.77 17.31 -5.07
C ALA A 516 -18.67 17.83 -6.50
N GLU A 517 -19.53 17.35 -7.38
CA GLU A 517 -19.77 17.96 -8.69
C GLU A 517 -20.74 19.14 -8.47
N ILE A 518 -20.32 20.35 -8.82
CA ILE A 518 -21.12 21.57 -8.63
C ILE A 518 -21.58 22.07 -9.99
N VAL A 519 -22.89 22.00 -10.24
CA VAL A 519 -23.51 22.41 -11.50
C VAL A 519 -24.28 23.69 -11.26
N MET A 520 -23.77 24.81 -11.78
CA MET A 520 -24.38 26.12 -11.64
C MET A 520 -25.29 26.43 -12.83
N GLU A 521 -26.54 26.79 -12.56
CA GLU A 521 -27.49 27.31 -13.54
C GLU A 521 -27.67 28.81 -13.33
N ASN A 522 -27.36 29.59 -14.37
CA ASN A 522 -27.48 31.04 -14.49
C ASN A 522 -26.28 31.88 -13.96
N PRO A 523 -25.23 32.09 -14.79
CA PRO A 523 -23.95 32.64 -14.35
C PRO A 523 -23.84 34.18 -14.52
N ASP A 524 -24.90 34.95 -14.26
CA ASP A 524 -24.84 36.43 -14.44
C ASP A 524 -23.85 37.15 -13.49
N TYR A 525 -23.15 36.41 -12.63
CA TYR A 525 -22.10 36.89 -11.72
C TYR A 525 -20.72 36.41 -12.19
N SER A 526 -19.68 37.20 -11.88
CA SER A 526 -18.31 36.74 -12.13
C SER A 526 -18.04 35.48 -11.31
N ILE A 527 -17.74 34.37 -12.02
CA ILE A 527 -17.41 33.09 -11.42
C ILE A 527 -15.91 33.03 -11.19
N LYS A 528 -15.51 32.74 -9.96
CA LYS A 528 -14.15 32.31 -9.66
C LYS A 528 -14.12 30.79 -9.67
N GLU A 529 -13.51 30.22 -10.72
CA GLU A 529 -13.25 28.78 -10.84
C GLU A 529 -12.16 28.29 -9.89
#